data_AF-A0A0J9S4B2-F1
#
_entry.id   AF-A0A0J9S4B2-F1
#
_cell.length_a   1.000
_cell.length_b   1.000
_cell.length_c   1.000
_cell.angle_alpha   90.00
_cell.angle_beta   90.00
_cell.angle_gamma   90.00
#
_symmetry.space_group_name_H-M   'P 1'
#
loop_
_entity.id
_entity.type
_entity.pdbx_description
1 polymer ?
#
loop_
_entity_poly.entity_id
_entity_poly.type
_entity_poly.pdbx_seq_one_letter_code
_entity_poly.pdbx_strand_id
1 'polypeptide(L)'
;MCSQDSDEESYEFFENIVEYVKKAKSAETAAASSNAETKCKSFMLAYGSRFKAEETARTICEQFINLYNSLNDPECNLNSYPNKKCCKFLKYWINFKLMKSMKNEDECVSKIYNALESHITGSDEFNIDLYYEYDINKDDLKKMNILYSLYEKHTELDTILMNISKVDKESLLLHSTACCTHYIKAKYICNDDNNRNDNSVFCNKLTTFKSKYDALYEKAFQEGSDYANNFIKLEECSNNKIITTAVTGTVVGLIPLLGVLYKVSELNIKL
;
A
#
# COMPACT_ATOMS: atom_id res chain seq x y z
N MET A 1 -9.94 -21.31 -12.55
CA MET A 1 -10.40 -20.32 -11.56
C MET A 1 -9.41 -20.32 -10.41
N CYS A 2 -9.04 -19.14 -9.93
CA CYS A 2 -8.26 -19.00 -8.70
C CYS A 2 -9.21 -19.20 -7.52
N SER A 3 -8.77 -19.96 -6.51
CA SER A 3 -9.53 -20.07 -5.27
C SER A 3 -9.44 -18.74 -4.54
N GLN A 4 -10.59 -18.21 -4.11
CA GLN A 4 -10.69 -16.92 -3.44
C GLN A 4 -11.04 -17.13 -1.98
N ASP A 5 -10.36 -16.38 -1.12
CA ASP A 5 -10.76 -16.27 0.27
C ASP A 5 -11.94 -15.29 0.38
N SER A 6 -12.91 -15.60 1.22
CA SER A 6 -14.10 -14.77 1.47
C SER A 6 -14.16 -14.28 2.92
N ASP A 7 -13.01 -14.21 3.58
CA ASP A 7 -12.97 -13.97 5.02
C ASP A 7 -13.14 -12.48 5.37
N GLU A 8 -14.21 -12.16 6.09
CA GLU A 8 -14.44 -10.85 6.73
C GLU A 8 -13.28 -10.47 7.67
N GLU A 9 -12.58 -11.46 8.25
CA GLU A 9 -11.41 -11.25 9.09
C GLU A 9 -10.20 -10.66 8.34
N SER A 10 -10.26 -10.55 7.01
CA SER A 10 -9.20 -9.99 6.18
C SER A 10 -8.93 -8.49 6.44
N TYR A 11 -9.88 -7.76 7.05
CA TYR A 11 -9.71 -6.34 7.37
C TYR A 11 -9.12 -6.08 8.78
N GLU A 12 -8.84 -7.10 9.59
CA GLU A 12 -8.36 -6.91 10.96
C GLU A 12 -7.03 -6.18 11.05
N PHE A 13 -6.17 -6.32 10.04
CA PHE A 13 -4.88 -5.62 10.00
C PHE A 13 -5.05 -4.09 9.95
N PHE A 14 -6.23 -3.58 9.59
CA PHE A 14 -6.49 -2.14 9.57
C PHE A 14 -6.42 -1.48 10.95
N GLU A 15 -6.45 -2.25 12.04
CA GLU A 15 -6.29 -1.71 13.39
C GLU A 15 -4.90 -1.12 13.63
N ASN A 16 -3.86 -1.72 13.04
CA ASN A 16 -2.46 -1.29 13.15
C ASN A 16 -1.93 -0.66 11.85
N ILE A 17 -2.83 -0.25 10.96
CA ILE A 17 -2.48 0.14 9.58
C ILE A 17 -1.49 1.30 9.47
N VAL A 18 -1.56 2.27 10.39
CA VAL A 18 -0.67 3.45 10.34
C VAL A 18 0.78 3.01 10.49
N GLU A 19 1.07 2.07 11.41
CA GLU A 19 2.40 1.52 11.59
C GLU A 19 2.82 0.68 10.38
N TYR A 20 1.91 -0.17 9.87
CA TYR A 20 2.17 -1.00 8.70
C TYR A 20 2.45 -0.19 7.44
N VAL A 21 1.75 0.93 7.23
CA VAL A 21 2.03 1.90 6.15
C VAL A 21 3.42 2.50 6.31
N LYS A 22 3.82 2.93 7.52
CA LYS A 22 5.16 3.47 7.78
C LYS A 22 6.24 2.42 7.45
N LYS A 23 6.06 1.18 7.92
CA LYS A 23 6.97 0.06 7.64
C LYS A 23 7.04 -0.28 6.15
N ALA A 24 5.90 -0.32 5.45
CA ALA A 24 5.84 -0.55 4.01
C ALA A 24 6.60 0.53 3.22
N LYS A 25 6.39 1.81 3.52
CA LYS A 25 7.14 2.91 2.87
C LYS A 25 8.64 2.84 3.12
N SER A 26 9.04 2.48 4.35
CA SER A 26 10.45 2.28 4.68
C SER A 26 11.04 1.09 3.91
N ALA A 27 10.31 -0.01 3.80
CA ALA A 27 10.74 -1.20 3.07
C ALA A 27 10.86 -0.95 1.56
N GLU A 28 9.99 -0.08 1.00
CA GLU A 28 10.02 0.30 -0.41
C GLU A 28 11.25 1.11 -0.81
N THR A 29 11.87 1.82 0.15
CA THR A 29 13.07 2.66 -0.08
C THR A 29 14.36 2.03 0.47
N ALA A 30 14.25 1.01 1.32
CA ALA A 30 15.40 0.31 1.88
C ALA A 30 16.18 -0.47 0.81
N ALA A 31 17.51 -0.43 0.90
CA ALA A 31 18.37 -1.27 0.10
C ALA A 31 18.15 -2.75 0.45
N ALA A 32 18.13 -3.61 -0.56
CA ALA A 32 18.10 -5.06 -0.36
C ALA A 32 19.44 -5.55 0.22
N SER A 33 19.39 -6.61 1.03
CA SER A 33 20.61 -7.34 1.38
C SER A 33 21.17 -8.08 0.15
N SER A 34 22.47 -8.36 0.11
CA SER A 34 23.10 -9.12 -0.98
C SER A 34 22.41 -10.44 -1.30
N ASN A 35 21.89 -11.10 -0.26
CA ASN A 35 21.18 -12.36 -0.39
C ASN A 35 19.79 -12.18 -0.97
N ALA A 36 19.07 -11.13 -0.53
CA ALA A 36 17.78 -10.74 -1.12
C ALA A 36 17.96 -10.39 -2.61
N GLU A 37 18.98 -9.62 -2.98
CA GLU A 37 19.28 -9.29 -4.39
C GLU A 37 19.48 -10.55 -5.24
N THR A 38 20.27 -11.50 -4.75
CA THR A 38 20.56 -12.74 -5.48
C THR A 38 19.31 -13.60 -5.69
N LYS A 39 18.52 -13.78 -4.63
CA LYS A 39 17.28 -14.58 -4.67
C LYS A 39 16.21 -13.91 -5.51
N CYS A 40 16.04 -12.60 -5.38
CA CYS A 40 15.06 -11.85 -6.17
C CYS A 40 15.45 -11.72 -7.63
N LYS A 41 16.75 -11.70 -7.96
CA LYS A 41 17.23 -11.86 -9.33
C LYS A 41 16.88 -13.24 -9.89
N SER A 42 17.02 -14.31 -9.10
CA SER A 42 16.61 -15.66 -9.52
C SER A 42 15.10 -15.73 -9.80
N PHE A 43 14.27 -15.20 -8.91
CA PHE A 43 12.82 -15.10 -9.12
C PHE A 43 12.47 -14.30 -10.39
N MET A 44 13.11 -13.16 -10.60
CA MET A 44 12.92 -12.34 -11.79
C MET A 44 13.28 -13.09 -13.08
N LEU A 45 14.40 -13.81 -13.11
CA LEU A 45 14.78 -14.57 -14.31
C LEU A 45 13.77 -15.69 -14.63
N ALA A 46 13.18 -16.30 -13.61
CA ALA A 46 12.21 -17.38 -13.78
C ALA A 46 10.78 -16.90 -14.10
N TYR A 47 10.33 -15.79 -13.48
CA TYR A 47 8.94 -15.34 -13.51
C TYR A 47 8.74 -13.92 -14.06
N GLY A 48 9.81 -13.17 -14.34
CA GLY A 48 9.75 -11.78 -14.81
C GLY A 48 8.93 -11.58 -16.07
N SER A 49 8.90 -12.59 -16.97
CA SER A 49 8.10 -12.55 -18.20
C SER A 49 6.59 -12.41 -17.94
N ARG A 50 6.10 -12.75 -16.75
CA ARG A 50 4.70 -12.59 -16.31
C ARG A 50 4.36 -11.16 -15.87
N PHE A 51 5.37 -10.32 -15.66
CA PHE A 51 5.23 -8.93 -15.26
C PHE A 51 5.26 -7.99 -16.47
N LYS A 52 4.61 -6.82 -16.34
CA LYS A 52 4.61 -5.77 -17.37
C LYS A 52 6.04 -5.32 -17.70
N ALA A 53 6.89 -5.25 -16.68
CA ALA A 53 8.34 -5.10 -16.81
C ALA A 53 9.03 -6.12 -15.89
N GLU A 54 10.04 -6.82 -16.40
CA GLU A 54 10.69 -7.94 -15.69
C GLU A 54 11.32 -7.49 -14.37
N GLU A 55 12.05 -6.36 -14.37
CA GLU A 55 12.66 -5.77 -13.17
C GLU A 55 11.65 -5.41 -12.06
N THR A 56 10.36 -5.27 -12.39
CA THR A 56 9.33 -5.07 -11.37
C THR A 56 9.16 -6.31 -10.49
N ALA A 57 9.36 -7.52 -11.04
CA ALA A 57 9.33 -8.77 -10.27
C ALA A 57 10.44 -8.79 -9.20
N ARG A 58 11.66 -8.39 -9.59
CA ARG A 58 12.80 -8.26 -8.68
C ARG A 58 12.52 -7.23 -7.60
N THR A 59 12.08 -6.04 -7.99
CA THR A 59 11.79 -4.93 -7.07
C THR A 59 10.75 -5.34 -6.03
N ILE A 60 9.64 -5.96 -6.44
CA ILE A 60 8.60 -6.43 -5.51
C ILE A 60 9.14 -7.47 -4.54
N CYS A 61 9.95 -8.41 -5.02
CA CYS A 61 10.58 -9.43 -4.17
C CYS A 61 11.49 -8.81 -3.10
N GLU A 62 12.35 -7.86 -3.49
CA GLU A 62 13.27 -7.19 -2.56
C GLU A 62 12.50 -6.38 -1.50
N GLN A 63 11.48 -5.62 -1.93
CA GLN A 63 10.62 -4.85 -1.04
C GLN A 63 9.81 -5.76 -0.10
N PHE A 64 9.34 -6.91 -0.59
CA PHE A 64 8.61 -7.87 0.22
C PHE A 64 9.48 -8.45 1.34
N ILE A 65 10.73 -8.84 1.04
CA ILE A 65 11.69 -9.33 2.05
C ILE A 65 11.97 -8.24 3.10
N ASN A 66 12.22 -7.00 2.66
CA ASN A 66 12.46 -5.89 3.57
C ASN A 66 11.25 -5.64 4.48
N LEU A 67 10.04 -5.68 3.91
CA LEU A 67 8.80 -5.50 4.64
C LEU A 67 8.59 -6.62 5.66
N TYR A 68 8.78 -7.88 5.24
CA TYR A 68 8.72 -9.04 6.11
C TYR A 68 9.64 -8.89 7.32
N ASN A 69 10.91 -8.57 7.08
CA ASN A 69 11.90 -8.40 8.15
C ASN A 69 11.54 -7.24 9.09
N SER A 70 11.02 -6.13 8.56
CA SER A 70 10.57 -4.98 9.38
C SER A 70 9.34 -5.28 10.24
N LEU A 71 8.54 -6.28 9.86
CA LEU A 71 7.36 -6.70 10.58
C LEU A 71 7.63 -7.85 11.54
N ASN A 72 8.81 -8.49 11.50
CA ASN A 72 9.17 -9.67 12.32
C ASN A 72 9.51 -9.33 13.80
N ASP A 73 8.69 -8.47 14.40
CA ASP A 73 8.66 -8.14 15.84
C ASP A 73 8.05 -9.31 16.64
N PRO A 74 8.35 -9.52 17.95
CA PRO A 74 7.69 -10.52 18.81
C PRO A 74 6.16 -10.66 18.65
N GLU A 75 5.41 -9.58 18.41
CA GLU A 75 3.96 -9.63 18.15
C GLU A 75 3.61 -10.37 16.83
N CYS A 76 4.56 -10.39 15.92
CA CYS A 76 4.52 -10.94 14.58
C CYS A 76 5.44 -12.13 14.40
N ASN A 77 5.75 -12.86 15.48
CA ASN A 77 6.48 -14.12 15.36
C ASN A 77 5.69 -15.10 14.46
N LEU A 78 6.14 -15.20 13.21
CA LEU A 78 5.45 -15.88 12.11
C LEU A 78 5.44 -17.41 12.25
N ASN A 79 6.23 -17.94 13.19
CA ASN A 79 6.22 -19.36 13.57
C ASN A 79 4.98 -19.78 14.39
N SER A 80 4.06 -18.86 14.69
CA SER A 80 2.90 -19.08 15.54
C SER A 80 1.64 -18.52 14.85
N TYR A 81 0.95 -19.37 14.09
CA TYR A 81 -0.37 -19.19 13.49
C TYR A 81 -0.56 -18.15 12.35
N PRO A 82 -1.27 -18.50 11.26
CA PRO A 82 -1.48 -17.67 10.07
C PRO A 82 -2.45 -16.49 10.23
N ASN A 83 -3.11 -16.36 11.40
CA ASN A 83 -4.16 -15.36 11.65
C ASN A 83 -3.65 -14.04 12.26
N LYS A 84 -2.33 -13.86 12.40
CA LYS A 84 -1.78 -12.59 12.91
C LYS A 84 -2.04 -11.45 11.91
N LYS A 85 -2.35 -10.27 12.45
CA LYS A 85 -2.62 -9.05 11.68
C LYS A 85 -1.51 -8.69 10.69
N CYS A 86 -0.23 -8.91 11.04
CA CYS A 86 0.88 -8.71 10.11
C CYS A 86 0.94 -9.73 8.97
N CYS A 87 0.60 -11.00 9.20
CA CYS A 87 0.46 -11.98 8.12
C CYS A 87 -0.65 -11.54 7.16
N LYS A 88 -1.81 -11.12 7.69
CA LYS A 88 -2.93 -10.58 6.91
C LYS A 88 -2.51 -9.33 6.12
N PHE A 89 -1.71 -8.43 6.71
CA PHE A 89 -1.17 -7.27 6.02
C PHE A 89 -0.17 -7.64 4.91
N LEU A 90 0.78 -8.55 5.17
CA LEU A 90 1.74 -9.03 4.17
C LEU A 90 1.03 -9.67 2.97
N LYS A 91 0.00 -10.50 3.25
CA LYS A 91 -0.87 -11.09 2.23
C LYS A 91 -1.55 -10.00 1.41
N TYR A 92 -2.16 -9.00 2.05
CA TYR A 92 -2.76 -7.86 1.35
C TYR A 92 -1.73 -7.12 0.48
N TRP A 93 -0.57 -6.79 1.05
CA TRP A 93 0.44 -5.98 0.39
C TRP A 93 0.97 -6.69 -0.87
N ILE A 94 1.29 -7.98 -0.79
CA ILE A 94 1.80 -8.73 -1.93
C ILE A 94 0.72 -8.94 -3.01
N ASN A 95 -0.55 -9.17 -2.61
CA ASN A 95 -1.70 -9.17 -3.54
C ASN A 95 -1.76 -7.89 -4.36
N PHE A 96 -1.75 -6.76 -3.67
CA PHE A 96 -1.86 -5.46 -4.31
C PHE A 96 -0.71 -5.22 -5.29
N LYS A 97 0.53 -5.48 -4.87
CA LYS A 97 1.73 -5.25 -5.69
C LYS A 97 1.75 -6.16 -6.92
N LEU A 98 1.51 -7.46 -6.75
CA LEU A 98 1.51 -8.42 -7.85
C LEU A 98 0.38 -8.13 -8.84
N MET A 99 -0.86 -7.99 -8.38
CA MET A 99 -2.02 -7.73 -9.25
C MET A 99 -1.82 -6.48 -10.13
N LYS A 100 -1.25 -5.41 -9.58
CA LYS A 100 -1.00 -4.18 -10.35
C LYS A 100 0.08 -4.36 -11.43
N SER A 101 1.02 -5.28 -11.21
CA SER A 101 2.28 -5.38 -11.95
C SER A 101 2.32 -6.50 -12.98
N MET A 102 1.47 -7.52 -12.84
CA MET A 102 1.35 -8.64 -13.77
C MET A 102 0.72 -8.21 -15.11
N LYS A 103 1.07 -8.93 -16.18
CA LYS A 103 0.47 -8.75 -17.51
C LYS A 103 -0.94 -9.32 -17.59
N ASN A 104 -1.17 -10.46 -16.95
CA ASN A 104 -2.44 -11.16 -16.96
C ASN A 104 -3.17 -10.96 -15.63
N GLU A 105 -4.28 -10.22 -15.66
CA GLU A 105 -5.10 -9.94 -14.48
C GLU A 105 -5.89 -11.16 -13.98
N ASP A 106 -5.91 -12.26 -14.74
CA ASP A 106 -6.55 -13.53 -14.38
C ASP A 106 -5.55 -14.58 -13.87
N GLU A 107 -4.26 -14.25 -13.84
CA GLU A 107 -3.27 -15.11 -13.20
C GLU A 107 -3.41 -15.06 -11.69
N CYS A 108 -3.44 -16.25 -11.06
CA CYS A 108 -3.62 -16.36 -9.62
C CYS A 108 -2.40 -15.82 -8.89
N VAL A 109 -2.63 -14.84 -8.01
CA VAL A 109 -1.57 -14.20 -7.23
C VAL A 109 -0.86 -15.24 -6.36
N SER A 110 -1.60 -16.16 -5.75
CA SER A 110 -1.09 -17.31 -4.98
C SER A 110 -0.04 -18.11 -5.72
N LYS A 111 -0.21 -18.36 -7.02
CA LYS A 111 0.78 -19.10 -7.81
C LYS A 111 2.10 -18.33 -7.95
N ILE A 112 2.00 -17.02 -8.11
CA ILE A 112 3.17 -16.14 -8.23
C ILE A 112 3.85 -15.94 -6.88
N TYR A 113 3.05 -15.81 -5.82
CA TYR A 113 3.55 -15.77 -4.46
C TYR A 113 4.30 -17.05 -4.09
N ASN A 114 3.73 -18.23 -4.33
CA ASN A 114 4.38 -19.52 -4.01
C ASN A 114 5.70 -19.69 -4.79
N ALA A 115 5.76 -19.19 -6.02
CA ALA A 115 7.01 -19.12 -6.77
C ALA A 115 8.02 -18.20 -6.08
N LEU A 116 7.63 -16.97 -5.77
CA LEU A 116 8.46 -16.01 -5.02
C LEU A 116 8.98 -16.63 -3.72
N GLU A 117 8.09 -17.23 -2.92
CA GLU A 117 8.41 -17.88 -1.66
C GLU A 117 9.44 -18.99 -1.86
N SER A 118 9.24 -19.90 -2.84
CA SER A 118 10.19 -20.98 -3.12
C SER A 118 11.60 -20.50 -3.47
N HIS A 119 11.72 -19.32 -4.10
CA HIS A 119 13.01 -18.72 -4.42
C HIS A 119 13.69 -18.07 -3.22
N ILE A 120 12.93 -17.63 -2.21
CA ILE A 120 13.48 -16.93 -1.04
C ILE A 120 13.70 -17.85 0.17
N THR A 121 12.89 -18.91 0.33
CA THR A 121 12.92 -19.84 1.48
C THR A 121 13.85 -21.04 1.28
N GLY A 122 14.22 -21.38 0.04
CA GLY A 122 15.00 -22.59 -0.28
C GLY A 122 16.44 -22.67 0.27
N SER A 123 16.88 -21.78 1.17
CA SER A 123 18.26 -21.75 1.69
C SER A 123 18.39 -21.33 3.16
N ASP A 124 17.40 -21.62 4.02
CA ASP A 124 17.39 -21.38 5.48
C ASP A 124 17.55 -19.92 5.98
N GLU A 125 17.80 -18.94 5.10
CA GLU A 125 18.07 -17.55 5.49
C GLU A 125 16.82 -16.71 5.73
N PHE A 126 15.77 -16.92 4.95
CA PHE A 126 14.49 -16.24 5.13
C PHE A 126 13.47 -17.29 5.52
N ASN A 127 13.20 -17.41 6.82
CA ASN A 127 12.13 -18.27 7.33
C ASN A 127 10.79 -17.57 7.14
N ILE A 128 10.41 -17.34 5.88
CA ILE A 128 9.14 -16.75 5.46
C ILE A 128 8.17 -17.91 5.23
N ASP A 129 7.15 -18.00 6.07
CA ASP A 129 6.03 -18.92 5.88
C ASP A 129 4.74 -18.10 5.97
N LEU A 130 4.27 -17.61 4.83
CA LEU A 130 2.91 -17.11 4.74
C LEU A 130 2.08 -18.22 4.14
N TYR A 131 1.27 -18.88 4.96
CA TYR A 131 0.26 -19.79 4.48
C TYR A 131 -0.68 -19.07 3.49
N TYR A 132 -0.43 -19.23 2.19
CA TYR A 132 -1.04 -18.46 1.10
C TYR A 132 -1.59 -19.43 0.05
N GLU A 133 -2.77 -19.96 0.33
CA GLU A 133 -3.47 -20.88 -0.59
C GLU A 133 -4.50 -20.18 -1.48
N TYR A 134 -4.94 -18.98 -1.08
CA TYR A 134 -6.08 -18.29 -1.66
C TYR A 134 -5.73 -16.85 -2.04
N ASP A 135 -6.27 -16.41 -3.17
CA ASP A 135 -6.20 -15.02 -3.58
C ASP A 135 -7.24 -14.20 -2.79
N ILE A 136 -6.93 -12.94 -2.48
CA ILE A 136 -7.95 -12.04 -1.93
C ILE A 136 -9.00 -11.79 -3.02
N ASN A 137 -10.28 -11.84 -2.67
CA ASN A 137 -11.36 -11.49 -3.59
C ASN A 137 -11.08 -10.13 -4.26
N LYS A 138 -11.21 -10.06 -5.59
CA LYS A 138 -10.85 -8.86 -6.38
C LYS A 138 -11.61 -7.60 -5.93
N ASP A 139 -12.85 -7.72 -5.51
CA ASP A 139 -13.66 -6.57 -5.08
C ASP A 139 -13.30 -6.12 -3.66
N ASP A 140 -12.99 -7.05 -2.76
CA ASP A 140 -12.48 -6.69 -1.43
C ASP A 140 -11.07 -6.12 -1.50
N LEU A 141 -10.21 -6.63 -2.38
CA LEU A 141 -8.90 -6.04 -2.64
C LEU A 141 -9.01 -4.59 -3.14
N LYS A 142 -9.96 -4.29 -4.06
CA LYS A 142 -10.22 -2.90 -4.50
C LYS A 142 -10.65 -2.01 -3.33
N LYS A 143 -11.54 -2.49 -2.47
CA LYS A 143 -11.99 -1.77 -1.27
C LYS A 143 -10.84 -1.54 -0.29
N MET A 144 -10.04 -2.57 0.02
CA MET A 144 -8.85 -2.46 0.87
C MET A 144 -7.84 -1.46 0.33
N ASN A 145 -7.61 -1.45 -0.99
CA ASN A 145 -6.71 -0.48 -1.63
C ASN A 145 -7.19 0.97 -1.42
N ILE A 146 -8.51 1.22 -1.45
CA ILE A 146 -9.07 2.55 -1.16
C ILE A 146 -8.77 2.95 0.29
N LEU A 147 -9.01 2.06 1.26
CA LEU A 147 -8.69 2.31 2.68
C LEU A 147 -7.19 2.50 2.89
N TYR A 148 -6.35 1.69 2.26
CA TYR A 148 -4.90 1.81 2.36
C TYR A 148 -4.42 3.17 1.86
N SER A 149 -4.89 3.62 0.68
CA SER A 149 -4.55 4.95 0.16
C SER A 149 -5.01 6.08 1.08
N LEU A 150 -6.16 5.94 1.74
CA LEU A 150 -6.60 6.89 2.78
C LEU A 150 -5.61 6.95 3.95
N TYR A 151 -5.19 5.80 4.47
CA TYR A 151 -4.21 5.73 5.56
C TYR A 151 -2.80 6.16 5.14
N GLU A 152 -2.41 5.99 3.87
CA GLU A 152 -1.18 6.56 3.35
C GLU A 152 -1.17 8.08 3.44
N LYS A 153 -2.26 8.74 3.02
CA LYS A 153 -2.36 10.21 3.10
C LYS A 153 -2.49 10.71 4.53
N HIS A 154 -3.24 10.01 5.38
CA HIS A 154 -3.27 10.28 6.81
C HIS A 154 -1.86 10.22 7.41
N THR A 155 -1.06 9.21 7.06
CA THR A 155 0.30 9.06 7.60
C THR A 155 1.24 10.17 7.15
N GLU A 156 1.12 10.65 5.90
CA GLU A 156 1.88 11.83 5.44
C GLU A 156 1.49 13.09 6.21
N LEU A 157 0.17 13.33 6.36
CA LEU A 157 -0.34 14.48 7.12
C LEU A 157 0.13 14.45 8.58
N ASP A 158 0.07 13.29 9.23
CA ASP A 158 0.56 13.09 10.60
C ASP A 158 2.06 13.37 10.72
N THR A 159 2.85 12.92 9.74
CA THR A 159 4.30 13.17 9.72
C THR A 159 4.62 14.67 9.59
N ILE A 160 3.90 15.39 8.75
CA ILE A 160 4.06 16.85 8.61
C ILE A 160 3.70 17.56 9.91
N LEU A 161 2.60 17.16 10.56
CA LEU A 161 2.17 17.72 11.84
C LEU A 161 3.09 17.37 13.01
N MET A 162 3.89 16.31 12.92
CA MET A 162 4.93 16.00 13.93
C MET A 162 6.21 16.82 13.73
N ASN A 163 6.50 17.28 12.52
CA ASN A 163 7.69 18.08 12.19
C ASN A 163 7.40 19.58 12.32
N ILE A 164 7.19 20.04 13.56
CA ILE A 164 6.69 21.39 13.91
C ILE A 164 7.69 22.53 13.55
N SER A 165 8.93 22.22 13.16
CA SER A 165 9.96 23.23 12.90
C SER A 165 9.64 24.18 11.74
N LYS A 166 8.81 23.76 10.78
CA LYS A 166 8.27 24.62 9.71
C LYS A 166 7.02 24.00 9.09
N VAL A 167 5.95 24.79 8.97
CA VAL A 167 4.72 24.36 8.28
C VAL A 167 5.01 24.13 6.79
N ASP A 168 4.91 22.89 6.34
CA ASP A 168 4.85 22.57 4.92
C ASP A 168 3.40 22.65 4.42
N LYS A 169 2.93 23.89 4.22
CA LYS A 169 1.55 24.22 3.82
C LYS A 169 1.16 23.55 2.51
N GLU A 170 2.09 23.52 1.55
CA GLU A 170 1.87 22.93 0.24
C GLU A 170 1.64 21.43 0.35
N SER A 171 2.46 20.73 1.15
CA SER A 171 2.29 19.29 1.37
C SER A 171 1.01 18.96 2.17
N LEU A 172 0.63 19.77 3.17
CA LEU A 172 -0.64 19.60 3.88
C LEU A 172 -1.84 19.66 2.93
N LEU A 173 -1.87 20.68 2.06
CA LEU A 173 -2.96 20.86 1.10
C LEU A 173 -2.97 19.74 0.07
N LEU A 174 -1.79 19.37 -0.44
CA LEU A 174 -1.62 18.29 -1.41
C LEU A 174 -2.15 16.96 -0.86
N HIS A 175 -1.75 16.58 0.36
CA HIS A 175 -2.13 15.30 0.94
C HIS A 175 -3.59 15.25 1.40
N SER A 176 -4.13 16.35 1.94
CA SER A 176 -5.56 16.43 2.29
C SER A 176 -6.46 16.42 1.05
N THR A 177 -6.07 17.11 -0.02
CA THR A 177 -6.77 17.04 -1.33
C THR A 177 -6.74 15.63 -1.92
N ALA A 178 -5.58 14.96 -1.88
CA ALA A 178 -5.46 13.58 -2.33
C ALA A 178 -6.34 12.63 -1.49
N CYS A 179 -6.42 12.86 -0.17
CA CYS A 179 -7.29 12.11 0.73
C CYS A 179 -8.76 12.21 0.30
N CYS A 180 -9.25 13.42 0.00
CA CYS A 180 -10.62 13.63 -0.48
C CYS A 180 -10.97 12.78 -1.70
N THR A 181 -10.05 12.63 -2.65
CA THR A 181 -10.29 11.82 -3.86
C THR A 181 -10.60 10.36 -3.53
N HIS A 182 -9.90 9.77 -2.56
CA HIS A 182 -10.16 8.40 -2.11
C HIS A 182 -11.39 8.32 -1.21
N TYR A 183 -11.62 9.33 -0.37
CA TYR A 183 -12.73 9.36 0.58
C TYR A 183 -14.08 9.44 -0.14
N ILE A 184 -14.18 10.25 -1.20
CA ILE A 184 -15.39 10.35 -2.03
C ILE A 184 -15.73 8.99 -2.66
N LYS A 185 -14.73 8.25 -3.16
CA LYS A 185 -14.92 6.91 -3.71
C LYS A 185 -15.41 5.93 -2.64
N ALA A 186 -14.79 5.96 -1.46
CA ALA A 186 -15.18 5.11 -0.33
C ALA A 186 -16.61 5.40 0.13
N LYS A 187 -16.98 6.68 0.24
CA LYS A 187 -18.33 7.13 0.59
C LYS A 187 -19.37 6.68 -0.44
N TYR A 188 -19.06 6.75 -1.73
CA TYR A 188 -19.96 6.24 -2.77
C TYR A 188 -20.24 4.74 -2.59
N ILE A 189 -19.22 3.94 -2.28
CA ILE A 189 -19.37 2.50 -2.02
C ILE A 189 -20.27 2.22 -0.81
N CYS A 190 -20.18 3.04 0.25
CA CYS A 190 -21.01 2.88 1.44
C CYS A 190 -22.45 3.42 1.27
N ASN A 191 -22.66 4.39 0.38
CA ASN A 191 -23.93 5.08 0.20
C ASN A 191 -24.75 4.57 -1.01
N ASP A 192 -24.32 3.53 -1.73
CA ASP A 192 -25.04 3.02 -2.91
C ASP A 192 -26.37 2.38 -2.48
N ASP A 193 -27.49 3.03 -2.82
CA ASP A 193 -28.86 2.65 -2.42
C ASP A 193 -29.29 1.26 -2.90
N ASN A 194 -28.62 0.67 -3.91
CA ASN A 194 -28.90 -0.70 -4.37
C ASN A 194 -28.25 -1.78 -3.47
N ASN A 195 -27.39 -1.37 -2.55
CA ASN A 195 -26.71 -2.22 -1.56
C ASN A 195 -26.45 -1.37 -0.33
N ARG A 196 -27.51 -1.00 0.42
CA ARG A 196 -27.36 -0.41 1.76
C ARG A 196 -26.62 -1.39 2.66
N ASN A 197 -25.30 -1.31 2.60
CA ASN A 197 -24.35 -2.16 3.28
C ASN A 197 -23.59 -1.28 4.29
N ASP A 198 -24.33 -0.39 4.96
CA ASP A 198 -23.85 0.47 6.06
C ASP A 198 -23.15 -0.35 7.16
N ASN A 199 -23.47 -1.64 7.24
CA ASN A 199 -22.86 -2.61 8.17
C ASN A 199 -21.71 -3.44 7.57
N SER A 200 -21.30 -3.20 6.32
CA SER A 200 -20.17 -3.93 5.74
C SER A 200 -18.88 -3.62 6.50
N VAL A 201 -18.00 -4.60 6.63
CA VAL A 201 -16.70 -4.44 7.31
C VAL A 201 -15.92 -3.27 6.74
N PHE A 202 -15.96 -3.07 5.42
CA PHE A 202 -15.36 -1.91 4.74
C PHE A 202 -15.91 -0.57 5.26
N CYS A 203 -17.23 -0.41 5.36
CA CYS A 203 -17.84 0.84 5.83
C CYS A 203 -17.58 1.10 7.31
N ASN A 204 -17.51 0.05 8.14
CA ASN A 204 -17.09 0.16 9.53
C ASN A 204 -15.63 0.64 9.65
N LYS A 205 -14.73 0.11 8.83
CA LYS A 205 -13.33 0.58 8.77
C LYS A 205 -13.22 2.01 8.21
N LEU A 206 -14.07 2.40 7.26
CA LEU A 206 -14.14 3.79 6.77
C LEU A 206 -14.58 4.77 7.87
N THR A 207 -15.59 4.40 8.68
CA THR A 207 -16.01 5.20 9.84
C THR A 207 -14.88 5.37 10.85
N THR A 208 -14.13 4.29 11.11
CA THR A 208 -12.92 4.32 11.97
C THR A 208 -11.85 5.26 11.40
N PHE A 209 -11.63 5.23 10.09
CA PHE A 209 -10.72 6.15 9.42
C PHE A 209 -11.16 7.60 9.60
N LYS A 210 -12.45 7.91 9.40
CA LYS A 210 -13.00 9.26 9.57
C LYS A 210 -12.67 9.81 10.96
N SER A 211 -12.93 9.06 12.02
CA SER A 211 -12.63 9.50 13.39
C SER A 211 -11.13 9.80 13.61
N LYS A 212 -10.23 8.98 13.03
CA LYS A 212 -8.78 9.24 13.11
C LYS A 212 -8.38 10.51 12.36
N TYR A 213 -8.96 10.74 11.18
CA TYR A 213 -8.70 11.92 10.37
C TYR A 213 -9.24 13.20 11.02
N ASP A 214 -10.43 13.15 11.61
CA ASP A 214 -11.01 14.28 12.34
C ASP A 214 -10.13 14.67 13.54
N ALA A 215 -9.64 13.68 14.31
CA ALA A 215 -8.67 13.93 15.38
C ALA A 215 -7.35 14.54 14.87
N LEU A 216 -6.89 14.12 13.69
CA LEU A 216 -5.70 14.69 13.06
C LEU A 216 -5.93 16.15 12.64
N TYR A 217 -7.12 16.48 12.14
CA TYR A 217 -7.51 17.84 11.83
C TYR A 217 -7.58 18.71 13.09
N GLU A 218 -8.15 18.21 14.18
CA GLU A 218 -8.18 18.92 15.47
C GLU A 218 -6.78 19.29 15.95
N LYS A 219 -5.80 18.39 15.78
CA LYS A 219 -4.40 18.69 16.05
C LYS A 219 -3.89 19.82 15.15
N ALA A 220 -4.13 19.77 13.84
CA ALA A 220 -3.76 20.85 12.92
C ALA A 220 -4.38 22.20 13.32
N PHE A 221 -5.63 22.19 13.78
CA PHE A 221 -6.30 23.39 14.28
C PHE A 221 -5.63 23.96 15.53
N GLN A 222 -5.20 23.12 16.46
CA GLN A 222 -4.48 23.54 17.67
C GLN A 222 -3.09 24.11 17.36
N GLU A 223 -2.40 23.62 16.32
CA GLU A 223 -1.11 24.17 15.87
C GLU A 223 -1.23 25.58 15.26
N GLY A 224 -2.41 25.92 14.74
CA GLY A 224 -2.75 27.29 14.33
C GLY A 224 -3.41 27.40 12.96
N SER A 225 -3.88 28.62 12.64
CA SER A 225 -4.63 28.89 11.41
C SER A 225 -3.86 28.53 10.14
N ASP A 226 -2.53 28.65 10.17
CA ASP A 226 -1.66 28.30 9.04
C ASP A 226 -1.72 26.80 8.69
N TYR A 227 -1.91 25.93 9.68
CA TYR A 227 -2.10 24.50 9.47
C TYR A 227 -3.55 24.20 9.07
N ALA A 228 -4.52 24.71 9.82
CA ALA A 228 -5.94 24.47 9.59
C ALA A 228 -6.42 24.90 8.19
N ASN A 229 -5.97 26.06 7.72
CA ASN A 229 -6.38 26.60 6.41
C ASN A 229 -5.80 25.81 5.23
N ASN A 230 -4.74 25.03 5.46
CA ASN A 230 -4.09 24.20 4.44
C ASN A 230 -4.40 22.71 4.63
N PHE A 231 -5.38 22.37 5.46
CA PHE A 231 -5.81 21.00 5.70
C PHE A 231 -7.31 20.91 5.41
N ILE A 232 -7.70 20.17 4.36
CA ILE A 232 -9.13 20.00 4.02
C ILE A 232 -9.79 18.98 4.95
N LYS A 233 -10.93 19.32 5.56
CA LYS A 233 -11.71 18.33 6.34
C LYS A 233 -12.44 17.34 5.45
N LEU A 234 -12.70 16.13 5.94
CA LEU A 234 -13.47 15.14 5.18
C LEU A 234 -14.90 15.60 4.85
N GLU A 235 -15.51 16.39 5.71
CA GLU A 235 -16.86 16.96 5.48
C GLU A 235 -16.88 18.00 4.35
N GLU A 236 -15.74 18.65 4.10
CA GLU A 236 -15.55 19.66 3.06
C GLU A 236 -15.10 19.04 1.73
N CYS A 237 -14.77 17.74 1.70
CA CYS A 237 -14.53 17.02 0.47
C CYS A 237 -15.80 17.03 -0.38
N SER A 238 -15.88 17.98 -1.29
CA SER A 238 -17.07 18.20 -2.10
C SER A 238 -17.21 17.08 -3.13
N ASN A 239 -18.44 16.55 -3.24
CA ASN A 239 -18.84 15.67 -4.34
C ASN A 239 -18.97 16.52 -5.60
N ASN A 240 -17.86 17.03 -6.12
CA ASN A 240 -17.85 17.64 -7.43
C ASN A 240 -18.09 16.48 -8.41
N LYS A 241 -19.36 16.22 -8.75
CA LYS A 241 -19.72 15.47 -9.95
C LYS A 241 -18.89 16.08 -11.09
N ILE A 242 -17.87 15.36 -11.53
CA ILE A 242 -17.27 15.43 -12.86
C ILE A 242 -17.01 16.87 -13.34
N ILE A 243 -15.85 17.43 -12.99
CA ILE A 243 -15.17 18.38 -13.88
C ILE A 243 -13.73 17.89 -14.07
N THR A 244 -13.58 16.88 -14.92
CA THR A 244 -12.52 16.81 -15.96
C THR A 244 -12.76 15.58 -16.83
N THR A 245 -13.57 15.77 -17.87
CA THR A 245 -13.69 14.88 -19.03
C THR A 245 -12.41 14.90 -19.90
N ALA A 246 -11.21 15.04 -19.30
CA ALA A 246 -9.96 15.16 -20.03
C ALA A 246 -8.70 14.79 -19.21
N VAL A 247 -8.74 13.78 -18.32
CA VAL A 247 -7.54 12.99 -17.95
C VAL A 247 -7.96 11.55 -17.61
N THR A 248 -8.69 10.88 -18.49
CA THR A 248 -8.69 9.41 -18.51
C THR A 248 -7.45 8.96 -19.28
N GLY A 249 -6.31 9.13 -18.63
CA GLY A 249 -4.98 8.78 -19.11
C GLY A 249 -4.02 8.80 -17.93
N THR A 250 -3.89 7.65 -17.27
CA THR A 250 -2.87 7.36 -16.24
C THR A 250 -2.81 8.31 -15.03
N VAL A 251 -3.74 8.15 -14.08
CA VAL A 251 -3.35 8.18 -12.66
C VAL A 251 -3.10 6.74 -12.24
N VAL A 252 -2.05 6.16 -12.81
CA VAL A 252 -1.31 5.10 -12.13
C VAL A 252 -0.89 5.75 -10.82
N GLY A 253 -1.23 5.15 -9.68
CA GLY A 253 -0.64 5.55 -8.41
C GLY A 253 0.88 5.54 -8.57
N LEU A 254 1.45 6.71 -8.81
CA LEU A 254 2.87 7.00 -8.76
C LEU A 254 3.22 6.95 -7.28
N ILE A 255 3.40 5.74 -6.77
CA ILE A 255 4.56 5.52 -5.93
C ILE A 255 5.72 5.80 -6.88
N PRO A 256 6.55 6.81 -6.64
CA PRO A 256 7.71 7.00 -7.47
C PRO A 256 8.54 5.72 -7.39
N LEU A 257 8.68 5.01 -8.51
CA LEU A 257 9.84 4.13 -8.73
C LEU A 257 11.08 5.03 -8.86
N LEU A 258 11.39 5.82 -7.83
CA LEU A 258 12.64 6.56 -7.74
C LEU A 258 13.72 5.60 -7.26
N GLY A 259 14.13 4.72 -8.16
CA GLY A 259 15.16 3.71 -7.91
C GLY A 259 16.06 3.41 -9.09
N VAL A 260 16.01 4.20 -10.18
CA VAL A 260 16.96 4.05 -11.29
C VAL A 260 17.39 5.42 -11.83
N LEU A 261 18.16 6.16 -11.03
CA LEU A 261 19.19 7.04 -11.59
C LEU A 261 20.49 6.24 -11.57
N TYR A 262 20.73 5.50 -12.64
CA TYR A 262 22.07 4.98 -12.90
C TYR A 262 23.00 6.18 -13.01
N LYS A 263 23.99 6.23 -12.12
CA LYS A 263 25.13 7.13 -12.20
C LYS A 263 25.82 6.85 -13.54
N VAL A 264 25.56 7.68 -14.55
CA VAL A 264 26.32 7.64 -15.80
C VAL A 264 27.73 8.11 -15.46
N SER A 265 28.63 7.15 -15.40
CA SER A 265 30.08 7.37 -15.32
C SER A 265 30.52 8.24 -16.50
N GLU A 266 31.12 9.39 -16.18
CA GLU A 266 32.03 10.21 -17.00
C GLU A 266 31.93 10.07 -18.53
N LEU A 267 31.19 10.99 -19.16
CA LEU A 267 31.40 11.33 -20.57
C LEU A 267 32.76 12.06 -20.71
N ASN A 268 33.82 11.30 -20.93
CA ASN A 268 35.09 11.82 -21.45
C ASN A 268 34.88 12.31 -22.89
N ILE A 269 34.51 13.58 -23.06
CA ILE A 269 34.62 14.27 -24.35
C ILE A 269 35.99 14.91 -24.37
N LYS A 270 36.94 14.29 -25.09
CA LYS A 270 38.14 14.99 -25.56
C LYS A 270 37.70 15.91 -26.71
N LEU A 271 37.91 17.21 -26.53
CA LEU A 271 37.90 18.22 -27.59
C LEU A 271 39.05 17.98 -28.59
#